data_AF-A0A7Y8JSM0-F1
#
_entry.id   AF-A0A7Y8JSM0-F1
#
_cell.length_a   1.000
_cell.length_b   1.000
_cell.length_c   1.000
_cell.angle_alpha   90.00
_cell.angle_beta   90.00
_cell.angle_gamma   90.00
#
_symmetry.space_group_name_H-M   'P 1'
#
loop_
_entity.id
_entity.type
_entity.pdbx_description
1 polymer ?
#
loop_
_entity_poly.entity_id
_entity_poly.type
_entity_poly.pdbx_seq_one_letter_code
_entity_poly.pdbx_strand_id
1 'polypeptide(L)' 'MRFVLAMLLMFSGYTFANCSNITDSDQRNYCNAKQSGSSCSYISNSDLRAACNAEVGGSSCSYISDSNLRTQCDSMKR' A
#
# COMPACT_ATOMS: atom_id res chain seq x y z
N MET A 1 38.54 -15.15 5.40
CA MET A 1 38.07 -14.01 6.22
C MET A 1 37.52 -12.82 5.42
N ARG A 2 37.88 -12.63 4.14
CA ARG A 2 37.33 -11.53 3.30
C ARG A 2 35.94 -11.82 2.70
N PHE A 3 35.61 -13.10 2.48
CA PHE A 3 34.32 -13.51 1.91
C PHE A 3 33.11 -13.30 2.85
N VAL A 4 33.34 -13.29 4.17
CA VAL A 4 32.27 -13.11 5.17
C VAL A 4 31.77 -11.66 5.20
N LEU A 5 32.67 -10.68 5.01
CA LEU A 5 32.33 -9.25 4.90
C LEU A 5 31.51 -8.93 3.65
N ALA A 6 31.68 -9.69 2.55
CA ALA A 6 30.95 -9.48 1.31
C ALA A 6 29.49 -9.96 1.38
N MET A 7 29.18 -11.02 2.14
CA MET A 7 27.80 -11.50 2.31
C MET A 7 26.95 -10.58 3.19
N LEU A 8 27.55 -9.91 4.18
CA LEU A 8 26.85 -9.00 5.10
C LEU A 8 26.34 -7.72 4.42
N LEU A 9 26.93 -7.31 3.30
CA LEU A 9 26.51 -6.13 2.53
C LEU A 9 25.30 -6.39 1.60
N MET A 10 24.94 -7.66 1.36
CA MET A 10 23.81 -8.02 0.51
C MET A 10 22.45 -7.97 1.24
N PHE A 11 22.46 -7.80 2.58
CA PHE A 11 21.25 -7.67 3.40
C PHE A 11 20.86 -6.21 3.72
N SER A 12 21.66 -5.25 3.26
CA SER A 12 21.54 -3.83 3.62
C SER A 12 20.67 -3.05 2.63
N GLY A 13 19.35 -3.28 2.63
CA GLY A 13 18.50 -2.54 1.70
C GLY A 13 17.00 -2.65 1.87
N TYR A 14 16.49 -3.09 3.01
CA TYR A 14 15.06 -3.00 3.29
C TYR A 14 14.76 -1.56 3.72
N THR A 15 14.58 -0.65 2.76
CA THR A 15 13.99 0.66 3.05
C THR A 15 12.53 0.41 3.43
N PHE A 16 12.26 0.30 4.73
CA PHE A 16 10.89 0.36 5.26
C PHE A 16 10.37 1.76 4.93
N ALA A 17 9.54 1.87 3.89
CA ALA A 17 8.92 3.12 3.49
C ALA A 17 7.96 3.58 4.58
N ASN A 18 8.43 4.31 5.58
CA ASN A 18 7.62 4.67 6.73
C ASN A 18 6.51 5.66 6.30
N CYS A 19 5.24 5.25 6.43
CA CYS A 19 4.08 6.03 6.01
C CYS A 19 3.93 7.36 6.81
N SER A 20 4.67 7.53 7.90
CA SER A 20 4.63 8.71 8.78
C SER A 20 5.00 10.03 8.09
N ASN A 21 5.76 10.01 6.99
CA ASN A 21 6.13 11.23 6.25
C ASN A 21 5.06 11.71 5.27
N ILE A 22 3.94 10.99 5.15
CA ILE A 22 2.85 11.36 4.26
C ILE A 22 1.95 12.39 4.96
N THR A 23 1.94 13.62 4.42
CA THR A 23 1.12 14.73 4.94
C THR A 23 -0.37 14.45 4.78
N ASP A 24 -0.78 13.96 3.61
CA ASP A 24 -2.16 13.62 3.32
C ASP A 24 -2.63 12.43 4.18
N SER A 25 -3.68 12.64 4.97
CA SER A 25 -4.15 11.62 5.90
C SER A 25 -4.66 10.37 5.21
N ASP A 26 -5.34 10.53 4.07
CA ASP A 26 -5.95 9.44 3.33
C ASP A 26 -4.87 8.56 2.69
N GLN A 27 -3.86 9.15 2.06
CA GLN A 27 -2.68 8.45 1.55
C GLN A 27 -1.86 7.81 2.67
N ARG A 28 -1.72 8.46 3.82
CA ARG A 28 -1.03 7.87 4.98
C ARG A 28 -1.77 6.63 5.48
N ASN A 29 -3.08 6.72 5.61
CA ASN A 29 -3.92 5.59 6.04
C ASN A 29 -3.91 4.46 5.02
N TYR A 30 -3.95 4.78 3.72
CA TYR A 30 -3.78 3.81 2.64
C TYR A 30 -2.43 3.08 2.73
N CYS A 31 -1.34 3.83 2.90
CA CYS A 31 0.00 3.28 3.08
C CYS A 31 0.07 2.37 4.32
N ASN A 32 -0.44 2.83 5.46
CA ASN A 32 -0.49 2.03 6.69
C ASN A 32 -1.28 0.74 6.48
N ALA A 33 -2.46 0.81 5.86
CA ALA A 33 -3.28 -0.35 5.55
C ALA A 33 -2.53 -1.38 4.70
N LYS A 34 -1.78 -0.94 3.69
CA LYS A 34 -0.95 -1.83 2.87
C LYS A 34 0.21 -2.46 3.63
N GLN A 35 0.82 -1.72 4.57
CA GLN A 35 2.01 -2.19 5.28
C GLN A 35 1.68 -3.16 6.42
N SER A 36 0.64 -2.87 7.19
CA SER A 36 0.27 -3.62 8.40
C SER A 36 -1.02 -4.42 8.26
N GLY A 37 -1.69 -4.38 7.10
CA GLY A 37 -3.04 -4.93 6.94
C GLY A 37 -4.09 -4.17 7.76
N SER A 38 -3.80 -2.92 8.16
CA SER A 38 -4.72 -2.10 8.95
C SER A 38 -6.00 -1.75 8.17
N SER A 39 -7.04 -1.39 8.91
CA SER A 39 -8.34 -1.05 8.32
C SER A 39 -8.28 0.23 7.47
N CYS A 40 -8.92 0.17 6.30
CA CYS A 40 -9.09 1.31 5.38
C CYS A 40 -10.19 2.29 5.83
N SER A 41 -10.86 2.04 6.97
CA SER A 41 -11.99 2.87 7.45
C SER A 41 -11.64 4.34 7.72
N TYR A 42 -10.37 4.64 7.97
CA TYR A 42 -9.90 6.02 8.23
C TYR A 42 -9.62 6.84 6.97
N ILE A 43 -9.81 6.26 5.78
CA ILE A 43 -9.70 6.97 4.51
C ILE A 43 -11.02 7.67 4.24
N SER A 44 -11.00 9.00 4.13
CA SER A 44 -12.19 9.83 3.92
C SER A 44 -12.71 9.72 2.49
N ASN A 45 -11.80 9.75 1.51
CA ASN A 45 -12.11 9.52 0.11
C ASN A 45 -12.68 8.11 -0.12
N SER A 46 -13.94 8.03 -0.56
CA SER A 46 -14.64 6.76 -0.77
C SER A 46 -14.00 5.87 -1.83
N ASP A 47 -13.51 6.46 -2.91
CA ASP A 47 -12.90 5.75 -4.03
C ASP A 47 -11.54 5.18 -3.62
N LEU A 48 -10.73 5.97 -2.91
CA LEU A 48 -9.46 5.50 -2.35
C LEU A 48 -9.67 4.44 -1.26
N ARG A 49 -10.73 4.57 -0.43
CA ARG A 49 -11.11 3.58 0.57
C ARG A 49 -11.54 2.26 -0.08
N ALA A 50 -12.32 2.32 -1.16
CA ALA A 50 -12.73 1.15 -1.92
C ALA A 50 -11.53 0.45 -2.56
N ALA A 51 -10.59 1.21 -3.14
CA ALA A 51 -9.33 0.69 -3.66
C ALA A 51 -8.51 0.00 -2.56
N CYS A 52 -8.37 0.63 -1.40
CA CYS A 52 -7.68 0.06 -0.24
C CYS A 52 -8.31 -1.27 0.22
N ASN A 53 -9.62 -1.30 0.40
CA ASN A 53 -10.35 -2.51 0.82
C ASN A 53 -10.23 -3.63 -0.22
N ALA A 54 -10.15 -3.26 -1.50
CA ALA A 54 -9.97 -4.19 -2.59
C ALA A 54 -8.58 -4.82 -2.62
N GLU A 55 -7.55 -4.05 -2.29
CA GLU A 55 -6.16 -4.48 -2.30
C GLU A 55 -5.78 -5.25 -1.02
N VAL A 56 -6.17 -4.75 0.15
CA VAL A 56 -5.82 -5.33 1.46
C VAL A 56 -6.79 -6.44 1.88
N GLY A 57 -8.08 -6.27 1.59
CA GLY A 57 -9.15 -7.16 2.04
C GLY A 57 -9.80 -8.00 0.93
N GLY A 58 -9.34 -7.90 -0.32
CA GLY A 58 -9.89 -8.64 -1.46
C GLY A 58 -11.30 -8.22 -1.89
N SER A 59 -11.83 -7.10 -1.38
CA SER A 59 -13.16 -6.57 -1.77
C SER A 59 -13.21 -6.21 -3.25
N SER A 60 -14.38 -6.10 -3.90
CA SER A 60 -14.42 -5.72 -5.33
C SER A 60 -14.00 -4.28 -5.60
N CYS A 61 -13.36 -4.01 -6.75
CA CYS A 61 -13.06 -2.64 -7.21
C CYS A 61 -14.31 -1.93 -7.77
N SER A 62 -15.44 -2.63 -7.92
CA SER A 62 -16.70 -2.10 -8.47
C SER A 62 -17.25 -0.85 -7.76
N TYR A 63 -16.87 -0.65 -6.49
CA TYR A 63 -17.32 0.47 -5.68
C TYR A 63 -16.54 1.77 -5.91
N ILE A 64 -15.52 1.74 -6.77
CA ILE A 64 -14.74 2.92 -7.15
C ILE A 64 -15.47 3.63 -8.28
N SER A 65 -15.84 4.89 -8.03
CA SER A 65 -16.56 5.73 -8.99
C SER A 65 -15.63 6.29 -10.07
N ASP A 66 -14.41 6.68 -9.69
CA ASP A 66 -13.37 7.09 -10.64
C ASP A 66 -12.93 5.93 -11.54
N SER A 67 -13.21 6.07 -12.84
CA SER A 67 -12.91 5.01 -13.82
C SER A 67 -11.43 4.68 -13.97
N ASN A 68 -10.54 5.66 -13.79
CA ASN A 68 -9.09 5.44 -13.89
C ASN A 68 -8.59 4.68 -12.67
N LEU A 69 -9.02 5.09 -11.48
CA LEU A 69 -8.67 4.42 -10.23
C LEU A 69 -9.25 3.00 -10.19
N ARG A 70 -10.47 2.80 -10.68
CA ARG A 70 -11.07 1.46 -10.80
C ARG A 70 -10.23 0.56 -11.71
N THR A 71 -9.85 1.07 -12.87
CA THR A 71 -9.01 0.33 -13.83
C THR A 71 -7.65 -0.03 -13.23
N GLN A 72 -7.04 0.89 -12.47
CA GLN A 72 -5.81 0.59 -11.73
C GLN A 72 -6.04 -0.51 -10.69
N CYS A 73 -7.09 -0.40 -9.87
CA CYS A 73 -7.44 -1.42 -8.88
C CYS A 73 -7.63 -2.80 -9.51
N ASP A 74 -8.37 -2.89 -10.62
CA ASP A 74 -8.58 -4.14 -11.36
C ASP A 74 -7.27 -4.69 -11.95
N SER A 75 -6.36 -3.82 -12.40
CA SER A 75 -5.05 -4.22 -12.93
C SER A 75 -4.12 -4.79 -11.86
N MET A 76 -4.18 -4.28 -10.62
CA MET A 76 -3.34 -4.72 -9.51
C MET A 76 -3.78 -6.09 -8.94
N LYS A 77 -5.00 -6.52 -9.24
CA LYS A 77 -5.55 -7.82 -8.81
C LYS A 77 -5.32 -8.98 -9.77
N ARG A 78 -4.91 -8.69 -11.01
CA ARG A 78 -4.59 -9.73 -12.01
C ARG A 78 -3.20 -10.29 -11.78
#